data_AF-A0A932KEE1-F1
#
_entry.id   AF-A0A932KEE1-F1
#
_cell.length_a   1.000
_cell.length_b   1.000
_cell.length_c   1.000
_cell.angle_alpha   90.00
_cell.angle_beta   90.00
_cell.angle_gamma   90.00
#
_symmetry.space_group_name_H-M   'P 1'
#
loop_
_entity.id
_entity.type
_entity.pdbx_description
1 polymer ?
#
loop_
_entity_poly.entity_id
_entity_poly.type
_entity_poly.pdbx_seq_one_letter_code
_entity_poly.pdbx_strand_id
1 'polypeptide(L)'
;MYPAILSAAIFGGGGVAQGIGAAGGIVGLSRKSIRGIITDIAITVINFAGLAATATIIAAGFMLIFDWGNDQLKERAKKAMIYCIIGLVVLLFVRAIIFFVLSFA
;
A
#
# COMPACT_ATOMS: atom_id res chain seq x y z
N MET A 1 22.48 -48.69 47.94
CA MET A 1 22.72 -48.05 46.63
C MET A 1 21.39 -48.06 45.90
N TYR A 2 20.61 -46.98 46.00
CA TYR A 2 19.28 -46.88 45.39
C TYR A 2 19.43 -46.51 43.91
N PRO A 3 18.62 -47.09 43.00
CA PRO A 3 18.79 -46.91 41.56
C PRO A 3 18.55 -45.46 41.17
N ALA A 4 19.46 -44.92 40.34
CA ALA A 4 19.30 -43.61 39.74
C ALA A 4 18.01 -43.59 38.94
N ILE A 5 17.12 -42.66 39.30
CA ILE A 5 15.95 -42.28 38.51
C ILE A 5 16.53 -41.83 37.17
N LEU A 6 16.49 -42.73 36.19
CA LEU A 6 16.88 -42.48 34.81
C LEU A 6 16.13 -41.22 34.38
N SER A 7 16.89 -40.14 34.17
CA SER A 7 16.39 -38.84 33.72
C SER A 7 15.55 -39.07 32.48
N ALA A 8 14.22 -39.12 32.64
CA ALA A 8 13.32 -39.11 31.52
C ALA A 8 13.62 -37.82 30.75
N ALA A 9 13.84 -37.92 29.44
CA ALA A 9 14.18 -36.77 28.61
C ALA A 9 13.06 -35.72 28.73
N ILE A 10 13.28 -34.72 29.59
CA ILE A 10 12.41 -33.57 29.71
C ILE A 10 12.64 -32.78 28.43
N PHE A 11 11.63 -32.71 27.56
CA PHE A 11 11.71 -31.93 26.34
C PHE A 11 11.91 -30.44 26.72
N GLY A 12 13.14 -29.95 26.57
CA GLY A 12 13.55 -28.58 26.92
C GLY A 12 13.33 -27.55 25.81
N GLY A 13 12.72 -27.95 24.69
CA GLY A 13 12.22 -27.00 23.69
C GLY A 13 11.01 -26.25 24.24
N GLY A 14 10.77 -25.02 23.81
CA GLY A 14 9.58 -24.32 24.26
C GLY A 14 8.35 -25.04 23.76
N GLY A 15 7.54 -25.50 24.71
CA GLY A 15 6.35 -26.30 24.43
C GLY A 15 5.25 -25.49 23.75
N VAL A 16 4.00 -25.89 24.01
CA VAL A 16 2.81 -25.24 23.47
C VAL A 16 2.81 -23.71 23.64
N ALA A 17 3.37 -23.18 24.74
CA ALA A 17 3.48 -21.73 24.96
C ALA A 17 4.40 -21.02 23.95
N GLN A 18 5.56 -21.60 23.60
CA GLN A 18 6.45 -21.03 22.59
C GLN A 18 5.86 -21.22 21.19
N GLY A 19 5.19 -22.35 20.94
CA GLY A 19 4.43 -22.59 19.70
C GLY A 19 3.30 -21.59 19.48
N ILE A 20 2.51 -21.28 20.52
CA ILE A 20 1.46 -20.25 20.48
C ILE A 20 2.07 -18.85 20.30
N GLY A 21 3.20 -18.56 20.95
CA GLY A 21 3.92 -17.30 20.78
C GLY A 21 4.42 -17.09 19.35
N ALA A 22 4.99 -18.13 18.74
CA ALA A 22 5.42 -18.12 17.34
C ALA A 22 4.22 -18.01 16.37
N ALA A 23 3.14 -18.74 16.65
CA ALA A 23 1.90 -18.68 15.85
C ALA A 23 1.20 -17.32 15.94
N GLY A 24 1.24 -16.65 17.10
CA GLY A 24 0.70 -15.30 17.30
C GLY A 24 1.45 -14.20 16.54
N GLY A 25 2.67 -14.49 16.08
CA GLY A 25 3.47 -13.62 15.21
C GLY A 25 3.25 -13.84 13.72
N ILE A 26 2.46 -14.85 13.33
CA ILE A 26 2.13 -15.10 11.92
C ILE A 26 1.16 -14.01 11.45
N VAL A 27 1.72 -13.06 10.70
CA VAL A 27 1.03 -11.95 10.06
C VAL A 27 0.00 -12.51 9.08
N GLY A 28 -1.30 -12.31 9.36
CA GLY A 28 -2.32 -12.79 8.44
C GLY A 28 -3.72 -12.26 8.68
N LEU A 29 -4.35 -12.58 9.81
CA LEU A 29 -5.79 -12.25 9.99
C LEU A 29 -6.18 -11.79 11.40
N SER A 30 -5.36 -12.00 12.44
CA SER A 30 -5.81 -11.82 13.84
C SER A 30 -5.70 -10.39 14.39
N ARG A 31 -4.82 -9.54 13.85
CA ARG A 31 -4.60 -8.15 14.37
C ARG A 31 -5.26 -7.05 13.55
N LYS A 32 -5.65 -7.32 12.32
CA LYS A 32 -6.12 -6.28 11.39
C LYS A 32 -7.62 -6.46 11.18
N SER A 33 -8.41 -5.61 11.82
CA SER A 33 -9.86 -5.52 11.60
C SER A 33 -10.16 -5.46 10.10
N ILE A 34 -11.28 -6.04 9.66
CA ILE A 34 -11.72 -6.03 8.25
C ILE A 34 -11.61 -4.62 7.64
N ARG A 35 -11.88 -3.60 8.45
CA ARG A 35 -11.74 -2.17 8.14
C ARG A 35 -10.31 -1.78 7.79
N GLY A 36 -9.32 -2.20 8.59
CA GLY A 36 -7.91 -1.93 8.31
C GLY A 36 -7.42 -2.63 7.04
N ILE A 37 -7.97 -3.80 6.71
CA ILE A 37 -7.65 -4.49 5.44
C ILE A 37 -8.18 -3.67 4.26
N ILE A 38 -9.42 -3.19 4.34
CA ILE A 38 -10.03 -2.34 3.31
C ILE A 38 -9.25 -1.03 3.16
N THR A 39 -8.85 -0.40 4.27
CA THR A 39 -8.05 0.83 4.26
C THR A 39 -6.72 0.63 3.55
N ASP A 40 -5.98 -0.43 3.89
CA ASP A 40 -4.68 -0.65 3.28
C ASP A 40 -4.81 -0.94 1.79
N ILE A 41 -5.81 -1.72 1.37
CA ILE A 41 -6.07 -1.97 -0.05
C ILE A 41 -6.40 -0.65 -0.78
N ALA A 42 -7.27 0.17 -0.21
CA ALA A 42 -7.66 1.44 -0.81
C ALA A 42 -6.48 2.43 -0.92
N ILE A 43 -5.66 2.53 0.13
CA ILE A 43 -4.46 3.38 0.13
C ILE A 43 -3.42 2.85 -0.85
N THR A 44 -3.23 1.53 -0.92
CA THR A 44 -2.32 0.92 -1.91
C THR A 44 -2.76 1.29 -3.33
N VAL A 45 -4.04 1.18 -3.66
CA VAL A 45 -4.56 1.55 -4.99
C VAL A 45 -4.33 3.03 -5.29
N ILE A 46 -4.60 3.94 -4.35
CA ILE A 46 -4.32 5.38 -4.51
C ILE A 46 -2.84 5.64 -4.75
N ASN A 47 -1.95 4.97 -4.02
CA ASN A 47 -0.50 5.17 -4.17
C ASN A 47 -0.02 4.71 -5.55
N PHE A 48 -0.53 3.59 -6.06
CA PHE A 48 -0.23 3.15 -7.44
C PHE A 48 -0.77 4.13 -8.48
N ALA A 49 -2.01 4.61 -8.31
CA ALA A 49 -2.59 5.62 -9.20
C ALA A 49 -1.81 6.95 -9.16
N GLY A 50 -1.38 7.38 -7.97
CA GLY A 50 -0.56 8.58 -7.78
C GLY A 50 0.82 8.46 -8.43
N LEU A 51 1.44 7.28 -8.38
CA LEU A 51 2.70 7.01 -9.08
C LEU A 51 2.53 7.09 -10.60
N ALA A 52 1.47 6.48 -11.14
CA ALA A 52 1.16 6.55 -12.57
C ALA A 52 0.83 7.99 -13.03
N ALA A 53 0.07 8.74 -12.22
CA ALA A 53 -0.22 10.15 -12.46
C ALA A 53 1.07 10.99 -12.47
N THR A 54 2.01 10.72 -11.55
CA THR A 54 3.29 11.43 -11.52
C THR A 54 4.14 11.11 -12.76
N ALA A 55 4.21 9.85 -13.18
CA ALA A 55 4.94 9.44 -14.38
C ALA A 55 4.38 10.09 -15.66
N THR A 56 3.05 10.18 -15.78
CA THR A 56 2.38 10.83 -16.92
C THR A 56 2.59 12.34 -16.93
N ILE A 57 2.59 13.00 -15.77
CA ILE A 57 2.94 14.43 -15.66
C ILE A 57 4.36 14.69 -16.15
N ILE A 58 5.32 13.85 -15.75
CA ILE A 58 6.72 13.97 -16.19
C ILE A 58 6.81 13.80 -17.72
N ALA A 59 6.16 12.77 -18.28
CA ALA A 59 6.14 12.53 -19.72
C ALA A 59 5.51 13.69 -20.51
N ALA A 60 4.38 14.23 -20.03
CA ALA A 60 3.72 15.38 -20.63
C ALA A 60 4.56 16.67 -20.52
N GLY A 61 5.28 16.86 -19.41
CA GLY A 61 6.18 17.98 -19.21
C GLY A 61 7.34 17.97 -20.21
N PHE A 62 7.98 16.81 -20.43
CA PHE A 62 9.01 16.67 -21.45
C PHE A 62 8.46 16.93 -22.86
N MET A 63 7.26 16.45 -23.17
CA MET A 63 6.62 16.68 -24.47
C MET A 63 6.36 18.18 -24.74
N LEU A 64 5.97 18.95 -23.72
CA LEU A 64 5.79 20.41 -23.85
C LEU A 64 7.10 21.17 -24.12
N ILE A 65 8.22 20.68 -23.58
CA ILE A 65 9.53 21.37 -23.68
C ILE A 65 10.22 21.09 -25.01
N PHE A 66 10.12 19.84 -25.50
CA PHE A 66 10.81 19.39 -26.73
C PHE A 66 10.01 19.65 -28.01
N ASP A 67 8.95 20.45 -27.94
CA ASP A 67 8.06 20.72 -29.05
C ASP A 67 8.69 21.71 -30.06
N TRP A 68 9.61 21.22 -30.89
CA TRP A 68 10.38 21.99 -31.88
C TRP A 68 9.56 22.38 -33.13
N GLY A 69 8.44 23.09 -32.94
CA GLY A 69 7.75 23.80 -34.02
C GLY A 69 6.62 23.05 -34.73
N ASN A 70 6.11 21.96 -34.15
CA ASN A 70 4.87 21.33 -34.62
C ASN A 70 3.68 21.75 -33.73
N ASP A 71 2.85 22.69 -34.20
CA ASP A 71 1.71 23.19 -33.43
C ASP A 71 0.73 22.09 -32.98
N GLN A 72 0.65 20.97 -33.71
CA GLN A 72 -0.19 19.84 -33.31
C GLN A 72 0.29 19.13 -32.04
N LEU A 73 1.60 18.99 -31.88
CA LEU A 73 2.18 18.35 -30.68
C LEU A 73 1.99 19.25 -29.47
N LYS A 74 2.13 20.57 -29.66
CA LYS A 74 1.93 21.59 -28.62
C LYS A 74 0.51 21.59 -28.08
N GLU A 75 -0.49 21.52 -28.98
CA GLU A 75 -1.89 21.47 -28.55
C GLU A 75 -2.23 20.16 -27.82
N ARG A 76 -1.67 19.03 -28.27
CA ARG A 76 -1.83 17.74 -27.60
C ARG A 76 -1.22 17.72 -26.21
N ALA A 77 -0.01 18.25 -26.07
CA ALA A 77 0.69 18.32 -24.79
C ALA A 77 -0.05 19.24 -23.80
N LYS A 78 -0.64 20.34 -24.28
CA LYS A 78 -1.49 21.23 -23.47
C LYS A 78 -2.75 20.53 -22.96
N LYS A 79 -3.43 19.76 -23.81
CA LYS A 79 -4.59 18.94 -23.40
C LYS A 79 -4.18 17.87 -22.38
N ALA A 80 -3.08 17.17 -22.61
CA ALA A 80 -2.55 16.19 -21.67
C ALA A 80 -2.25 16.79 -20.28
N MET A 81 -1.70 18.00 -20.24
CA MET A 81 -1.43 18.73 -19.00
C MET A 81 -2.73 19.05 -18.23
N ILE A 82 -3.78 19.49 -18.92
CA ILE A 82 -5.09 19.75 -18.33
C ILE A 82 -5.71 18.47 -17.75
N TYR A 83 -5.64 17.36 -18.50
CA TYR A 83 -6.12 16.07 -18.00
C TYR A 83 -5.31 15.57 -16.79
N CYS A 84 -4.00 15.81 -16.75
CA CYS A 84 -3.18 15.47 -15.59
C CYS A 84 -3.58 16.28 -14.35
N ILE A 85 -3.84 17.58 -14.49
CA ILE A 85 -4.30 18.44 -13.40
C ILE A 85 -5.62 17.92 -12.84
N ILE A 86 -6.58 17.58 -13.72
CA ILE A 86 -7.87 17.01 -13.31
C ILE A 86 -7.67 15.67 -12.58
N GLY A 87 -6.82 14.78 -13.10
CA GLY A 87 -6.50 13.51 -12.45
C GLY A 87 -5.90 13.69 -11.06
N LEU A 88 -5.04 14.69 -10.87
CA LEU A 88 -4.42 15.02 -9.59
C LEU A 88 -5.46 15.58 -8.59
N VAL A 89 -6.39 16.41 -9.06
CA VAL A 89 -7.51 16.89 -8.25
C VAL A 89 -8.40 15.72 -7.81
N VAL A 90 -8.72 14.78 -8.70
CA VAL A 90 -9.52 13.59 -8.36
C VAL A 90 -8.83 12.74 -7.29
N LEU A 91 -7.52 12.51 -7.40
CA LEU A 91 -6.73 11.78 -6.39
C LEU A 91 -6.86 12.40 -4.99
N LEU A 92 -6.88 13.74 -4.90
CA LEU A 92 -7.08 14.44 -3.62
C LEU A 92 -8.48 14.17 -3.04
N PHE A 93 -9.52 14.18 -3.87
CA PHE A 93 -10.89 13.88 -3.44
C PHE A 93 -11.05 12.42 -2.99
N VAL A 94 -10.46 11.46 -3.70
CA VAL A 94 -10.53 10.03 -3.30
C VAL A 94 -9.94 9.84 -1.90
N ARG A 95 -8.80 10.48 -1.61
CA ARG A 95 -8.16 10.39 -0.30
C ARG A 95 -9.01 11.02 0.80
N ALA A 96 -9.65 12.15 0.52
CA ALA A 96 -10.57 12.80 1.45
C ALA A 96 -11.80 11.92 1.75
N ILE A 97 -12.39 11.28 0.74
CA ILE A 97 -13.54 10.38 0.90
C ILE A 97 -13.17 9.17 1.75
N ILE A 98 -12.01 8.55 1.53
CA ILE A 98 -11.57 7.40 2.32
C ILE A 98 -11.37 7.81 3.78
N PHE A 99 -10.72 8.93 4.03
CA PHE A 99 -10.54 9.44 5.39
C PHE A 99 -11.89 9.74 6.06
N PHE A 100 -12.83 10.34 5.32
CA PHE A 100 -14.19 10.59 5.78
C PHE A 100 -14.88 9.28 6.18
N VAL A 101 -14.99 8.30 5.27
CA VAL A 101 -15.65 7.01 5.54
C VAL A 101 -15.04 6.30 6.74
N LEU A 102 -13.72 6.38 6.93
CA LEU A 102 -13.03 5.77 8.07
C LEU A 102 -13.24 6.52 9.39
N SER A 103 -13.45 7.84 9.36
CA SER A 103 -13.70 8.64 10.57
C SER A 103 -15.11 8.45 11.12
N PHE A 104 -16.09 8.07 10.28
CA PHE A 104 -17.50 7.93 10.67
C PHE A 104 -17.93 6.47 10.94
N ALA A 105 -17.08 5.47 10.69
CA ALA A 105 -17.40 4.04 10.84
C ALA A 105 -16.69 3.41 12.04
#